data_AF-A0A0H5Q461-F1
#
_entry.id   AF-A0A0H5Q461-F1
#
_cell.length_a   1.000
_cell.length_b   1.000
_cell.length_c   1.000
_cell.angle_alpha   90.00
_cell.angle_beta   90.00
_cell.angle_gamma   90.00
#
_symmetry.space_group_name_H-M   'P 1'
#
loop_
_entity.id
_entity.type
_entity.pdbx_description
1 polymer ?
#
loop_
_entity_poly.entity_id
_entity_poly.type
_entity_poly.pdbx_seq_one_letter_code
_entity_poly.pdbx_strand_id
1 'polypeptide(L)'
;MTDTRGYLERTAKWENIRVLVSITNTGDRLWSIWYKPTGVAWDRAHCLRRGTLAGLKTLPDVDACLSAASHAIEQLQDDRLQ
;
A
#
# COMPACT_ATOMS: atom_id res chain seq x y z
N MET A 1 -15.55 -3.35 -19.21
CA MET A 1 -14.80 -2.41 -18.35
C MET A 1 -13.60 -3.18 -17.80
N THR A 2 -12.39 -2.88 -18.25
CA THR A 2 -11.19 -3.62 -17.85
C THR A 2 -10.87 -3.28 -16.40
N ASP A 3 -10.72 -4.28 -15.54
CA ASP A 3 -10.27 -4.10 -14.16
C ASP A 3 -8.80 -3.63 -14.17
N THR A 4 -8.63 -2.32 -14.27
CA THR A 4 -7.32 -1.65 -14.30
C THR A 4 -6.55 -1.94 -13.01
N ARG A 5 -7.21 -2.13 -11.88
CA ARG A 5 -6.56 -2.37 -10.60
C ARG A 5 -5.93 -3.77 -10.56
N GLY A 6 -6.70 -4.81 -10.87
CA GLY A 6 -6.15 -6.17 -10.93
C GLY A 6 -5.03 -6.32 -11.97
N TYR A 7 -5.10 -5.59 -13.09
CA TYR A 7 -3.98 -5.52 -14.04
C TYR A 7 -2.73 -4.87 -13.44
N LEU A 8 -2.87 -3.74 -12.73
CA LEU A 8 -1.76 -3.04 -12.10
C LEU A 8 -1.13 -3.87 -10.97
N GLU A 9 -1.95 -4.53 -10.13
CA GLU A 9 -1.48 -5.42 -9.07
C GLU A 9 -0.63 -6.56 -9.66
N ARG A 10 -1.02 -7.13 -10.81
CA ARG A 10 -0.26 -8.19 -11.49
C ARG A 10 1.04 -7.73 -12.15
N THR A 11 1.04 -6.53 -12.73
CA THR A 11 2.11 -6.04 -13.60
C THR A 11 3.08 -5.05 -12.95
N ALA A 12 2.77 -4.57 -11.74
CA ALA A 12 3.61 -3.62 -11.02
C ALA A 12 5.04 -4.17 -10.81
N LYS A 13 6.05 -3.36 -11.11
CA LYS A 13 7.45 -3.68 -10.78
C LYS A 13 7.74 -3.24 -9.35
N TRP A 14 8.46 -4.06 -8.57
CA TRP A 14 8.76 -3.75 -7.17
C TRP A 14 9.53 -2.44 -6.98
N GLU A 15 10.43 -2.09 -7.90
CA GLU A 15 11.16 -0.80 -7.93
C GLU A 15 10.23 0.43 -7.95
N ASN A 16 9.02 0.24 -8.49
CA ASN A 16 7.98 1.23 -8.68
C ASN A 16 6.88 1.18 -7.59
N ILE A 17 7.08 0.39 -6.54
CA ILE A 17 6.17 0.30 -5.41
C ILE A 17 6.71 1.13 -4.23
N ARG A 18 5.82 1.79 -3.49
CA ARG A 18 6.14 2.44 -2.21
C ARG A 18 5.09 2.08 -1.17
N VAL A 19 5.57 1.86 0.04
CA VAL A 19 4.73 1.77 1.24
C VAL A 19 4.79 3.11 1.94
N LEU A 20 3.62 3.63 2.30
CA LEU A 20 3.50 4.80 3.14
C LEU A 20 2.73 4.44 4.40
N VAL A 21 3.36 4.67 5.56
CA VAL A 21 2.71 4.66 6.87
C VAL A 21 2.57 6.12 7.30
N SER A 22 1.38 6.49 7.75
CA SER A 22 1.08 7.87 8.16
C SER A 22 0.18 7.91 9.37
N ILE A 23 0.23 9.05 10.06
CA ILE A 23 -0.60 9.35 11.23
C ILE A 23 -1.52 10.50 10.84
N THR A 24 -2.83 10.34 11.00
CA THR A 24 -3.78 11.44 10.77
C THR A 24 -3.78 12.42 11.93
N ASN A 25 -4.38 13.59 11.72
CA ASN A 25 -4.61 14.58 12.78
C ASN A 25 -5.53 14.07 13.91
N THR A 26 -6.38 13.08 13.65
CA THR A 26 -7.20 12.38 14.67
C THR A 26 -6.41 11.31 15.44
N GLY A 27 -5.17 11.05 15.03
CA GLY A 27 -4.28 10.06 15.60
C GLY A 27 -4.43 8.65 14.99
N ASP A 28 -5.24 8.48 13.95
CA ASP A 28 -5.40 7.18 13.29
C ASP A 28 -4.13 6.80 12.54
N ARG A 29 -3.83 5.51 12.52
CA ARG A 29 -2.70 4.95 11.78
C ARG A 29 -3.20 4.42 10.44
N LEU A 30 -2.59 4.91 9.37
CA LEU A 30 -2.90 4.52 8.01
C LEU A 30 -1.67 3.84 7.40
N TRP A 31 -1.92 2.81 6.62
CA TRP A 31 -0.93 2.24 5.71
C TRP A 31 -1.48 2.24 4.28
N SER A 32 -0.59 2.39 3.32
CA SER A 32 -0.95 2.33 1.90
C SER A 32 0.20 1.85 1.04
N ILE A 33 -0.14 1.14 -0.03
CA ILE A 33 0.76 0.60 -1.05
C ILE A 33 0.43 1.30 -2.37
N TRP A 34 1.42 1.99 -2.92
CA TRP A 34 1.30 2.78 -4.14
C TRP A 34 2.19 2.22 -5.23
N TYR A 35 1.67 2.24 -6.46
CA TYR A 35 2.42 1.89 -7.67
C TYR A 35 2.51 3.08 -8.60
N LYS A 36 3.72 3.40 -9.05
CA LYS A 36 3.98 4.45 -10.02
C LYS A 36 4.49 3.84 -11.33
N PRO A 37 3.75 3.96 -12.45
CA PRO A 37 4.26 3.50 -13.74
C PRO A 37 5.60 4.15 -14.11
N THR A 38 6.44 3.44 -14.87
CA THR A 38 7.72 3.98 -15.35
C THR A 38 7.47 5.23 -16.20
N GLY A 39 8.27 6.28 -15.99
CA GLY A 39 8.12 7.56 -16.69
C GLY A 39 6.99 8.46 -16.15
N VAL A 40 6.24 8.00 -15.16
CA VAL A 40 5.22 8.80 -14.47
C VAL A 40 5.79 9.37 -13.17
N ALA A 41 5.30 10.54 -12.74
CA ALA A 41 5.65 11.16 -11.47
C ALA A 41 4.79 10.61 -10.31
N TRP A 42 5.28 10.72 -9.07
CA TRP A 42 4.65 10.09 -7.90
C TRP A 42 3.28 10.68 -7.53
N ASP A 43 3.02 11.93 -7.91
CA ASP A 43 1.71 12.59 -7.78
C ASP A 43 0.60 11.91 -8.61
N ARG A 44 0.99 11.14 -9.63
CA ARG A 44 0.10 10.34 -10.50
C ARG A 44 0.17 8.84 -10.22
N ALA A 45 0.72 8.44 -9.07
CA ALA A 45 0.75 7.04 -8.66
C ALA A 45 -0.67 6.50 -8.40
N HIS A 46 -0.82 5.19 -8.55
CA HIS A 46 -2.06 4.47 -8.26
C HIS A 46 -1.99 3.82 -6.88
N CYS A 47 -3.02 4.02 -6.06
CA CYS A 47 -3.17 3.30 -4.80
C CYS A 47 -3.61 1.86 -5.08
N LEU A 48 -2.76 0.88 -4.79
CA LEU A 48 -3.07 -0.54 -4.95
C LEU A 48 -3.85 -1.07 -3.76
N ARG A 49 -3.39 -0.82 -2.54
CA ARG A 49 -4.05 -1.22 -1.30
C ARG A 49 -3.85 -0.18 -0.22
N ARG A 50 -4.80 -0.06 0.71
CA ARG A 50 -4.69 0.78 1.89
C ARG A 50 -5.55 0.23 3.01
N GLY A 51 -5.20 0.57 4.24
CA GLY A 51 -5.98 0.22 5.41
C GLY A 51 -5.80 1.24 6.53
N THR A 52 -6.74 1.18 7.47
CA THR A 52 -6.75 2.02 8.67
C THR A 52 -6.75 1.09 9.89
N LEU A 53 -5.84 1.33 10.82
CA LEU A 53 -5.87 0.73 12.15
C LEU A 53 -6.44 1.77 13.11
N ALA A 54 -7.78 1.82 13.19
CA ALA A 54 -8.49 2.80 14.00
C ALA A 54 -8.22 2.55 15.50
N GLY A 55 -8.04 3.65 16.26
CA GLY A 55 -7.87 3.59 17.71
C GLY A 55 -6.45 3.28 18.20
N LEU A 56 -5.52 2.97 17.30
CA LEU A 56 -4.11 2.78 17.60
C LEU A 56 -3.39 4.14 17.57
N LYS A 57 -2.82 4.60 18.69
CA LYS A 57 -2.26 5.98 18.85
C LYS A 57 -0.83 6.05 19.39
N THR A 58 -0.21 4.94 19.77
CA THR A 58 1.11 4.83 20.39
C THR A 58 2.23 4.57 19.36
N LEU A 59 3.49 4.44 19.82
CA LEU A 59 4.62 4.05 18.97
C LEU A 59 4.56 2.56 18.52
N PRO A 60 4.26 1.58 19.41
CA PRO A 60 4.03 0.18 19.03
C PRO A 60 3.01 0.00 17.89
N ASP A 61 2.10 0.95 17.74
CA ASP A 61 1.07 0.94 16.71
C ASP A 61 1.60 1.25 15.30
N VAL A 62 2.74 1.94 15.20
CA VAL A 62 3.43 2.12 13.91
C VAL A 62 4.01 0.80 13.43
N ASP A 63 4.56 -0.02 14.34
CA ASP A 63 5.06 -1.36 14.03
C ASP A 63 3.92 -2.29 13.59
N ALA A 64 2.73 -2.17 14.21
CA ALA A 64 1.53 -2.85 13.76
C ALA A 64 1.12 -2.41 12.34
N CYS A 65 1.24 -1.11 12.04
CA CYS A 65 0.96 -0.56 10.72
C CYS A 65 1.94 -1.07 9.65
N LEU A 66 3.24 -1.14 9.99
CA LEU A 66 4.27 -1.72 9.14
C LEU A 66 4.01 -3.21 8.90
N SER A 67 3.67 -3.96 9.96
CA SER A 67 3.34 -5.39 9.86
C SER A 67 2.13 -5.63 8.95
N ALA A 68 1.07 -4.82 9.08
CA ALA A 68 -0.10 -4.90 8.21
C ALA A 68 0.23 -4.57 6.74
N ALA A 69 1.09 -3.56 6.52
CA ALA A 69 1.55 -3.22 5.18
C ALA A 69 2.40 -4.33 4.55
N SER A 70 3.30 -4.94 5.32
CA SER A 70 4.11 -6.09 4.89
C SER A 70 3.22 -7.26 4.50
N HIS A 71 2.23 -7.60 5.33
CA HIS A 71 1.29 -8.67 5.00
C HIS A 71 0.50 -8.39 3.73
N ALA A 72 0.08 -7.14 3.52
CA ALA A 72 -0.60 -6.76 2.28
C ALA A 72 0.31 -6.82 1.04
N ILE A 73 1.63 -6.61 1.20
CA ILE A 73 2.62 -6.84 0.14
C ILE A 73 2.75 -8.32 -0.19
N GLU A 74 2.83 -9.19 0.83
CA GLU A 74 2.92 -10.64 0.66
C GLU A 74 1.73 -11.16 -0.13
N GLN A 75 0.51 -10.74 0.24
CA GLN A 75 -0.70 -11.08 -0.49
C GLN A 75 -0.66 -10.60 -1.95
N LEU A 76 -0.18 -9.39 -2.20
CA LEU A 76 0.00 -8.89 -3.58
C LEU A 76 1.03 -9.71 -4.36
N GLN A 77 2.04 -10.28 -3.70
CA GLN A 77 3.00 -11.17 -4.35
C GLN A 77 2.37 -12.53 -4.67
N ASP A 78 1.56 -13.08 -3.77
CA ASP A 78 0.86 -14.35 -3.97
C ASP A 78 -0.17 -14.24 -5.10
N ASP A 79 -0.94 -13.14 -5.14
CA ASP A 79 -1.92 -12.85 -6.21
C ASP A 79 -1.27 -12.73 -7.60
N ARG A 80 0.05 -12.53 -7.69
CA ARG A 80 0.82 -12.50 -8.96
C ARG A 80 1.24 -13.87 -9.45
N LEU A 81 1.37 -14.83 -8.55
CA LEU A 81 1.89 -16.17 -8.84
C LEU A 81 0.77 -17.15 -9.24
N GLN A 82 -0.50 -16.76 -9.07
CA GLN A 82 -1.70 -17.49 -9.49
C GLN A 82 -2.16 -17.09 -10.89
#